data_AF-A0A519XRM2-F1
#
_entry.id   AF-A0A519XRM2-F1
#
_cell.length_a   1.000
_cell.length_b   1.000
_cell.length_c   1.000
_cell.angle_alpha   90.00
_cell.angle_beta   90.00
_cell.angle_gamma   90.00
#
_symmetry.space_group_name_H-M   'P 1'
#
loop_
_entity.id
_entity.type
_entity.pdbx_description
1 polymer ?
#
loop_
_entity_poly.entity_id
_entity_poly.type
_entity_poly.pdbx_seq_one_letter_code
_entity_poly.pdbx_strand_id
1 'polypeptide(L)'
;LLPLHRQAAVLAALRQAHPYEEVAYELVTLENKQQDVGAGMVGELPEALNPADFRQLLKTALGVPVVRHTAFENNIKKVALCGGAGSFLTGAAVAAGADAYVTGDVKYHEFFAPEGRLLLCDVGHFESEQFTGEIFRDLLLAAFGRTFAVLFAETPTNPVQYDC
;
A
#
# COMPACT_ATOMS: atom_id res chain seq x y z
N LEU A 1 8.03 -1.82 26.53
CA LEU A 1 7.12 -1.71 25.37
C LEU A 1 7.34 -2.92 24.47
N LEU A 2 6.28 -3.64 24.08
CA LEU A 2 6.38 -4.78 23.16
C LEU A 2 5.15 -4.84 22.25
N PRO A 3 5.24 -5.42 21.04
CA PRO A 3 4.07 -5.68 20.20
C PRO A 3 3.31 -6.91 20.73
N LEU A 4 1.98 -6.89 20.62
CA LEU A 4 1.09 -7.91 21.21
C LEU A 4 1.48 -9.35 20.83
N HIS A 5 1.85 -9.59 19.56
CA HIS A 5 2.22 -10.92 19.07
C HIS A 5 3.50 -11.50 19.72
N ARG A 6 4.32 -10.68 20.39
CA ARG A 6 5.51 -11.12 21.13
C ARG A 6 5.28 -11.31 22.62
N GLN A 7 4.07 -11.04 23.13
CA GLN A 7 3.77 -11.11 24.56
C GLN A 7 4.15 -12.46 25.18
N ALA A 8 3.72 -13.57 24.57
CA ALA A 8 4.01 -14.90 25.10
C ALA A 8 5.52 -15.19 25.18
N ALA A 9 6.28 -14.83 24.14
CA ALA A 9 7.72 -15.01 24.10
C ALA A 9 8.44 -14.16 25.15
N VAL A 10 8.03 -12.91 25.33
CA VAL A 10 8.61 -12.00 26.34
C VAL A 10 8.30 -12.48 27.75
N LEU A 11 7.07 -12.93 28.03
CA LEU A 11 6.71 -13.46 29.34
C LEU A 11 7.44 -14.77 29.67
N ALA A 12 7.65 -15.64 28.66
CA ALA A 12 8.44 -16.85 28.83
C ALA A 12 9.90 -16.53 29.18
N ALA A 13 10.51 -15.59 28.45
CA ALA A 13 11.88 -15.12 28.72
C ALA A 13 11.99 -14.45 30.10
N LEU A 14 11.00 -13.65 30.50
CA LEU A 14 10.93 -13.03 31.83
C LEU A 14 10.95 -14.11 32.93
N ARG A 15 10.08 -15.12 32.85
CA ARG A 15 10.02 -16.21 33.85
C ARG A 15 11.31 -17.03 33.93
N GLN A 16 11.97 -17.27 32.80
CA GLN A 16 13.24 -18.02 32.78
C GLN A 16 14.41 -17.24 33.39
N ALA A 17 14.45 -15.92 33.17
CA ALA A 17 15.56 -15.09 33.62
C ALA A 17 15.39 -14.57 35.05
N HIS A 18 14.16 -14.55 35.57
CA HIS A 18 13.86 -13.99 36.87
C HIS A 18 14.23 -14.98 38.01
N PRO A 19 14.88 -14.50 39.09
CA PRO A 19 15.39 -15.38 40.14
C PRO A 19 14.30 -16.02 41.02
N TYR A 20 13.09 -15.44 41.04
CA TYR A 20 11.95 -15.97 41.79
C TYR A 20 11.09 -16.87 40.91
N GLU A 21 10.59 -17.96 41.51
CA GLU A 21 9.64 -18.90 40.88
C GLU A 21 8.34 -18.22 40.45
N GLU A 22 7.79 -17.35 41.31
CA GLU A 22 6.62 -16.52 41.02
C GLU A 22 7.04 -15.08 40.74
N VAL A 23 6.79 -14.62 39.52
CA VAL A 23 7.15 -13.27 39.07
C VAL A 23 5.93 -12.35 39.17
N ALA A 24 6.03 -11.31 40.00
CA ALA A 24 5.04 -10.23 40.01
C ALA A 24 5.30 -9.27 38.85
N TYR A 25 4.35 -9.15 37.92
CA TYR A 25 4.41 -8.21 36.81
C TYR A 25 3.01 -7.70 36.45
N GLU A 26 2.96 -6.58 35.74
CA GLU A 26 1.74 -6.02 35.18
C GLU A 26 1.94 -5.78 33.68
N LEU A 27 0.90 -6.00 32.89
CA LEU A 27 0.86 -5.64 31.47
C LEU A 27 -0.16 -4.53 31.27
N VAL A 28 0.32 -3.36 30.87
CA VAL A 28 -0.50 -2.20 30.56
C VAL A 28 -0.62 -2.06 29.05
N THR A 29 -1.85 -2.09 28.54
CA THR A 29 -2.15 -1.85 27.13
C THR A 29 -1.95 -0.37 26.80
N LEU A 30 -1.23 -0.08 25.72
CA LEU A 30 -1.09 1.26 25.19
C LEU A 30 -1.87 1.39 23.87
N GLU A 31 -2.40 2.57 23.60
CA GLU A 31 -3.10 2.88 22.34
C GLU A 31 -2.13 3.27 21.20
N ASN A 32 -0.82 3.04 21.39
CA ASN A 32 0.19 3.33 20.39
C ASN A 32 -0.11 2.55 19.11
N LYS A 33 -0.21 3.27 17.99
CA LYS A 33 -0.32 2.65 16.66
C LYS A 33 1.06 2.27 16.13
N GLN A 34 1.11 1.21 15.34
CA GLN A 34 2.32 0.86 14.60
C GLN A 34 2.53 1.88 13.49
N GLN A 35 3.58 2.68 13.58
CA GLN A 35 3.81 3.81 12.69
C GLN A 35 4.27 3.39 11.28
N ASP A 36 4.79 2.17 11.16
CA ASP A 36 5.32 1.62 9.90
C ASP A 36 4.29 0.81 9.10
N VAL A 37 3.01 0.82 9.51
CA VAL A 37 1.95 0.05 8.87
C VAL A 37 0.79 0.96 8.51
N GLY A 38 0.30 0.83 7.28
CA GLY A 38 -0.83 1.58 6.75
C GLY A 38 -1.37 0.96 5.46
N ALA A 39 -2.46 1.52 4.95
CA ALA A 39 -3.12 1.03 3.73
C ALA A 39 -2.45 1.52 2.43
N GLY A 40 -1.66 2.60 2.51
CA GLY A 40 -0.99 3.19 1.36
C GLY A 40 0.42 3.64 1.71
N MET A 41 1.15 4.08 0.69
CA MET A 41 2.53 4.53 0.78
C MET A 41 2.70 5.91 0.15
N VAL A 42 3.72 6.63 0.60
CA VAL A 42 4.15 7.89 -0.01
C VAL A 42 5.62 7.77 -0.34
N GLY A 43 6.00 8.18 -1.55
CA GLY A 43 7.37 8.17 -2.02
C GLY A 43 7.67 9.39 -2.90
N GLU A 44 8.93 9.54 -3.29
CA GLU A 44 9.36 10.58 -4.22
C GLU A 44 10.00 9.97 -5.46
N LEU A 45 9.66 10.53 -6.61
CA LEU A 45 10.35 10.25 -7.86
C LEU A 45 11.77 10.83 -7.81
N PRO A 46 12.76 10.16 -8.44
CA PRO A 46 14.12 10.68 -8.53
C PRO A 46 14.16 12.08 -9.17
N GLU A 47 13.35 12.28 -10.21
CA GLU A 47 13.19 13.54 -10.93
C GLU A 47 11.71 13.90 -11.04
N ALA A 48 11.40 15.19 -10.97
CA ALA A 48 10.04 15.68 -11.09
C ALA A 48 9.56 15.56 -12.55
N LEU A 49 8.37 15.00 -12.75
CA LEU A 49 7.76 14.82 -14.07
C LEU A 49 6.62 15.81 -14.27
N ASN A 50 6.40 16.25 -15.51
CA ASN A 50 5.12 16.92 -15.81
C ASN A 50 3.96 15.90 -15.76
N PRO A 51 2.70 16.36 -15.64
CA PRO A 51 1.55 15.47 -15.54
C PRO A 51 1.39 14.46 -16.68
N ALA A 52 1.78 14.81 -17.92
CA ALA A 52 1.65 13.91 -19.06
C ALA A 52 2.65 12.75 -18.98
N ASP A 53 3.91 13.07 -18.70
CA ASP A 53 4.99 12.08 -18.56
C ASP A 53 4.73 11.16 -17.37
N PHE A 54 4.21 11.70 -16.26
CA PHE A 54 3.82 10.87 -15.11
C PHE A 54 2.72 9.87 -15.46
N ARG A 55 1.68 10.29 -16.21
CA ARG A 55 0.64 9.34 -16.66
C ARG A 55 1.20 8.29 -17.62
N GLN A 56 2.16 8.66 -18.47
CA GLN A 56 2.82 7.70 -19.35
C GLN A 56 3.66 6.70 -18.54
N LEU A 57 4.36 7.15 -17.50
CA LEU A 57 5.05 6.28 -16.54
C LEU A 57 4.07 5.29 -15.90
N LEU A 58 2.90 5.73 -15.43
CA LEU A 58 1.89 4.83 -14.86
C LEU A 58 1.42 3.78 -15.86
N LYS A 59 1.13 4.18 -17.11
CA LYS A 59 0.75 3.25 -18.17
C LYS A 59 1.80 2.18 -18.41
N THR A 60 3.07 2.58 -18.48
CA THR A 60 4.17 1.64 -18.72
C THR A 60 4.47 0.76 -17.51
N ALA A 61 4.50 1.33 -16.30
CA ALA A 61 4.84 0.62 -15.07
C ALA A 61 3.75 -0.39 -14.65
N LEU A 62 2.47 -0.05 -14.86
CA LEU A 62 1.33 -0.87 -14.49
C LEU A 62 0.73 -1.63 -15.68
N GLY A 63 1.25 -1.44 -16.90
CA GLY A 63 0.71 -2.06 -18.10
C GLY A 63 -0.73 -1.65 -18.43
N VAL A 64 -1.17 -0.46 -17.99
CA VAL A 64 -2.57 -0.03 -18.15
C VAL A 64 -2.78 0.75 -19.46
N PRO A 65 -3.87 0.48 -20.21
CA PRO A 65 -4.13 1.17 -21.47
C PRO A 65 -4.63 2.61 -21.24
N VAL A 66 -5.36 2.83 -20.15
CA VAL A 66 -5.98 4.11 -19.79
C VAL A 66 -5.69 4.46 -18.34
N VAL A 67 -5.58 5.76 -18.06
CA VAL A 67 -5.53 6.31 -16.71
C VAL A 67 -6.59 7.41 -16.67
N ARG A 68 -7.62 7.26 -15.83
CA ARG A 68 -8.59 8.34 -15.60
C ARG A 68 -8.01 9.28 -14.57
N HIS A 69 -8.13 10.59 -14.76
CA HIS A 69 -7.46 11.52 -13.85
C HIS A 69 -8.15 12.87 -13.74
N THR A 70 -7.85 13.59 -12.66
CA THR A 70 -8.24 15.00 -12.51
C THR A 70 -7.34 15.92 -13.34
N ALA A 71 -7.80 17.15 -13.57
CA ALA A 71 -6.93 18.19 -14.10
C ALA A 71 -5.90 18.60 -13.03
N PHE A 72 -4.64 18.72 -13.44
CA PHE A 72 -3.53 19.21 -12.62
C PHE A 72 -2.39 19.63 -13.55
N GLU A 73 -1.73 20.74 -13.26
CA GLU A 73 -0.72 21.34 -14.15
C GLU A 73 0.69 21.35 -13.56
N ASN A 74 0.83 21.21 -12.24
CA ASN A 74 2.12 21.26 -11.58
C ASN A 74 2.93 19.98 -11.82
N ASN A 75 4.25 20.10 -11.69
CA ASN A 75 5.14 18.95 -11.73
C ASN A 75 4.89 18.03 -10.53
N ILE A 76 5.13 16.73 -10.76
CA ILE A 76 4.89 15.64 -9.83
C ILE A 76 6.23 15.09 -9.40
N LYS A 77 6.51 15.15 -8.11
CA LYS A 77 7.67 14.53 -7.48
C LYS A 77 7.23 13.61 -6.36
N LYS A 78 6.38 14.09 -5.45
CA LYS A 78 5.88 13.30 -4.32
C LYS A 78 4.59 12.60 -4.71
N VAL A 79 4.58 11.27 -4.59
CA VAL A 79 3.48 10.42 -5.03
C VAL A 79 2.96 9.61 -3.86
N ALA A 80 1.65 9.68 -3.62
CA ALA A 80 0.93 8.75 -2.77
C ALA A 80 0.37 7.60 -3.62
N LEU A 81 0.33 6.39 -3.06
CA LEU A 81 -0.16 5.18 -3.72
C LEU A 81 -0.98 4.35 -2.74
N CYS A 82 -2.13 3.85 -3.19
CA CYS A 82 -2.91 2.81 -2.52
C CYS A 82 -3.48 1.87 -3.59
N GLY A 83 -3.20 0.57 -3.49
CA GLY A 83 -3.84 -0.41 -4.37
C GLY A 83 -5.35 -0.52 -4.12
N GLY A 84 -6.07 -1.04 -5.09
CA GLY A 84 -7.50 -1.31 -5.02
C GLY A 84 -8.33 -0.04 -4.90
N ALA A 85 -9.35 -0.07 -4.04
CA ALA A 85 -10.31 1.03 -3.86
C ALA A 85 -9.86 2.02 -2.75
N GLY A 86 -8.81 2.79 -3.05
CA GLY A 86 -8.17 3.72 -2.11
C GLY A 86 -8.74 5.14 -2.03
N SER A 87 -9.88 5.45 -2.64
CA SER A 87 -10.41 6.84 -2.71
C SER A 87 -10.57 7.51 -1.33
N PHE A 88 -10.82 6.71 -0.28
CA PHE A 88 -10.92 7.16 1.11
C PHE A 88 -9.64 7.80 1.67
N LEU A 89 -8.47 7.54 1.06
CA LEU A 89 -7.19 8.15 1.46
C LEU A 89 -6.86 9.44 0.71
N THR A 90 -7.72 9.93 -0.18
CA THR A 90 -7.44 11.17 -0.95
C THR A 90 -7.11 12.35 -0.03
N GLY A 91 -7.86 12.52 1.06
CA GLY A 91 -7.57 13.57 2.06
C GLY A 91 -6.24 13.36 2.79
N ALA A 92 -5.85 12.11 3.05
CA ALA A 92 -4.56 11.78 3.65
C ALA A 92 -3.40 12.04 2.68
N ALA A 93 -3.58 11.75 1.38
CA ALA A 93 -2.61 12.07 0.34
C ALA A 93 -2.38 13.58 0.20
N VAL A 94 -3.47 14.37 0.23
CA VAL A 94 -3.40 15.84 0.28
C VAL A 94 -2.67 16.31 1.54
N ALA A 95 -3.02 15.78 2.71
CA ALA A 95 -2.37 16.14 3.98
C ALA A 95 -0.88 15.76 4.03
N ALA A 96 -0.50 14.69 3.33
CA ALA A 96 0.90 14.29 3.15
C ALA A 96 1.65 15.20 2.16
N GLY A 97 0.97 16.13 1.49
CA GLY A 97 1.56 17.02 0.49
C GLY A 97 2.00 16.29 -0.78
N ALA A 98 1.31 15.22 -1.17
CA ALA A 98 1.59 14.54 -2.42
C ALA A 98 1.15 15.40 -3.62
N ASP A 99 1.95 15.41 -4.67
CA ASP A 99 1.62 16.06 -5.95
C ASP A 99 0.68 15.20 -6.78
N ALA A 100 0.77 13.88 -6.64
CA ALA A 100 -0.13 12.91 -7.26
C ALA A 100 -0.56 11.82 -6.26
N TYR A 101 -1.78 11.33 -6.44
CA TYR A 101 -2.32 10.18 -5.73
C TYR A 101 -2.80 9.13 -6.73
N VAL A 102 -2.27 7.91 -6.62
CA VAL A 102 -2.57 6.80 -7.53
C VAL A 102 -3.36 5.72 -6.78
N THR A 103 -4.51 5.34 -7.32
CA THR A 103 -5.42 4.31 -6.77
C THR A 103 -6.26 3.68 -7.88
N GLY A 104 -7.08 2.68 -7.58
CA GLY A 104 -8.19 2.21 -8.43
C GLY A 104 -9.57 2.61 -7.91
N ASP A 105 -10.60 2.24 -8.67
CA ASP A 105 -12.04 2.32 -8.31
C ASP A 105 -12.55 3.69 -7.86
N VAL A 106 -12.04 4.77 -8.45
CA VAL A 106 -12.50 6.12 -8.13
C VAL A 106 -13.87 6.37 -8.74
N LYS A 107 -14.83 6.77 -7.90
CA LYS A 107 -16.18 7.13 -8.34
C LYS A 107 -16.22 8.58 -8.82
N TYR A 108 -17.22 8.90 -9.65
CA TYR A 108 -17.37 10.23 -10.26
C TYR A 108 -17.25 11.38 -9.25
N HIS A 109 -17.95 11.31 -8.12
CA HIS A 109 -17.91 12.38 -7.12
C HIS A 109 -16.59 12.45 -6.34
N GLU A 110 -15.84 11.35 -6.26
CA GLU A 110 -14.55 11.30 -5.57
C GLU A 110 -13.45 12.00 -6.38
N PHE A 111 -13.61 12.12 -7.71
CA PHE A 111 -12.71 12.95 -8.53
C PHE A 111 -12.70 14.43 -8.13
N PHE A 112 -13.71 14.92 -7.40
CA PHE A 112 -13.71 16.30 -6.90
C PHE A 112 -12.94 16.45 -5.58
N ALA A 113 -12.68 15.37 -4.84
CA ALA A 113 -12.08 15.41 -3.50
C ALA A 113 -10.68 16.07 -3.43
N PRO A 114 -9.79 15.95 -4.44
CA PRO A 114 -8.51 16.65 -4.43
C PRO A 114 -8.65 18.18 -4.46
N GLU A 115 -9.75 18.71 -5.02
CA GLU A 115 -9.98 20.16 -5.19
C GLU A 115 -8.81 20.88 -5.89
N GLY A 116 -8.17 20.22 -6.86
CA GLY A 116 -7.01 20.76 -7.60
C GLY A 116 -5.69 20.81 -6.81
N ARG A 117 -5.65 20.27 -5.58
CA ARG A 117 -4.43 20.26 -4.74
C ARG A 117 -3.42 19.17 -5.11
N LEU A 118 -3.88 18.12 -5.80
CA LEU A 118 -3.04 17.06 -6.35
C LEU A 118 -3.67 16.45 -7.61
N LEU A 119 -2.87 15.76 -8.39
CA LEU A 119 -3.33 14.91 -9.49
C LEU A 119 -3.86 13.58 -8.92
N LEU A 120 -5.16 13.33 -8.99
CA LEU A 120 -5.71 12.01 -8.68
C LEU A 120 -5.73 11.17 -9.96
N CYS A 121 -5.12 9.99 -9.90
CA CYS A 121 -5.05 9.01 -10.97
C CYS A 121 -5.76 7.72 -10.56
N ASP A 122 -6.75 7.35 -11.35
CA ASP A 122 -7.38 6.03 -11.31
C ASP A 122 -6.79 5.14 -12.40
N VAL A 123 -6.07 4.10 -11.96
CA VAL A 123 -5.36 3.14 -12.81
C VAL A 123 -6.10 1.80 -12.91
N GLY A 124 -7.26 1.65 -12.29
CA GLY A 124 -7.98 0.37 -12.20
C GLY A 124 -7.58 -0.46 -10.97
N HIS A 125 -8.55 -1.22 -10.44
CA HIS A 125 -8.39 -1.98 -9.20
C HIS A 125 -7.38 -3.12 -9.38
N PHE A 126 -7.64 -4.00 -10.34
CA PHE A 126 -6.81 -5.17 -10.59
C PHE A 126 -5.38 -4.76 -10.96
N GLU A 127 -5.26 -3.76 -11.81
CA GLU A 127 -3.99 -3.28 -12.35
C GLU A 127 -3.11 -2.65 -11.28
N SER A 128 -3.72 -1.99 -10.29
CA SER A 128 -2.97 -1.47 -9.13
C SER A 128 -2.45 -2.57 -8.20
N GLU A 129 -3.07 -3.74 -8.19
CA GLU A 129 -2.77 -4.83 -7.25
C GLU A 129 -2.05 -6.03 -7.88
N GLN A 130 -1.84 -6.04 -9.20
CA GLN A 130 -1.34 -7.19 -9.96
C GLN A 130 0.00 -7.77 -9.43
N PHE A 131 0.84 -6.93 -8.80
CA PHE A 131 2.13 -7.34 -8.24
C PHE A 131 2.02 -8.00 -6.85
N THR A 132 0.87 -7.94 -6.20
CA THR A 132 0.65 -8.46 -4.84
C THR A 132 0.87 -9.97 -4.78
N GLY A 133 0.46 -10.70 -5.82
CA GLY A 133 0.69 -12.15 -5.91
C GLY A 133 2.17 -12.52 -5.91
N GLU A 134 3.02 -11.68 -6.50
CA GLU A 134 4.47 -11.87 -6.52
C GLU A 134 5.11 -11.68 -5.14
N ILE A 135 4.62 -10.69 -4.38
CA ILE A 135 5.07 -10.47 -3.00
C ILE A 135 4.76 -11.70 -2.15
N PHE A 136 3.52 -12.22 -2.22
CA PHE A 136 3.16 -13.45 -1.51
C PHE A 136 3.96 -14.65 -1.98
N ARG A 137 4.27 -14.73 -3.29
CA ARG A 137 5.14 -15.77 -3.83
C ARG A 137 6.48 -15.80 -3.16
N ASP A 138 7.15 -14.66 -3.12
CA ASP A 138 8.50 -14.58 -2.60
C ASP A 138 8.54 -14.89 -1.09
N LEU A 139 7.53 -14.42 -0.34
CA LEU A 139 7.37 -14.72 1.08
C LEU A 139 7.12 -16.22 1.34
N LEU A 140 6.21 -16.84 0.57
CA LEU A 140 5.87 -18.26 0.75
C LEU A 140 7.02 -19.18 0.32
N LEU A 141 7.71 -18.87 -0.78
CA LEU A 141 8.89 -19.61 -1.20
C LEU A 141 10.02 -19.52 -0.17
N ALA A 142 10.26 -18.33 0.39
CA ALA A 142 11.26 -18.16 1.44
C ALA A 142 10.92 -18.95 2.71
N ALA A 143 9.64 -18.98 3.11
CA ALA A 143 9.21 -19.67 4.32
C ALA A 143 9.07 -21.20 4.15
N PHE A 144 8.58 -21.65 3.00
CA PHE A 144 8.10 -23.04 2.82
C PHE A 144 8.66 -23.75 1.59
N GLY A 145 9.41 -23.08 0.72
CA GLY A 145 9.84 -23.63 -0.57
C GLY A 145 10.74 -24.88 -0.48
N ARG A 146 11.27 -25.20 0.71
CA ARG A 146 12.02 -26.45 0.97
C ARG A 146 11.15 -27.64 1.36
N THR A 147 9.91 -27.39 1.78
CA THR A 147 9.01 -28.39 2.36
C THR A 147 7.77 -28.61 1.49
N PHE A 148 7.24 -27.53 0.90
CA PHE A 148 6.03 -27.56 0.08
C PHE A 148 6.29 -26.91 -1.28
N ALA A 149 5.70 -27.49 -2.32
CA ALA A 149 5.58 -26.82 -3.60
C ALA A 149 4.61 -25.65 -3.47
N VAL A 150 5.05 -24.45 -3.86
CA VAL A 150 4.21 -23.26 -3.87
C VAL A 150 3.74 -23.02 -5.30
N LEU A 151 2.44 -23.04 -5.53
CA LEU A 151 1.81 -22.85 -6.84
C LEU A 151 1.04 -21.52 -6.87
N PHE A 152 1.06 -20.87 -8.04
CA PHE A 152 0.37 -19.60 -8.26
C PHE A 152 -0.67 -19.75 -9.37
N ALA A 153 -1.78 -19.04 -9.21
CA ALA A 153 -2.80 -19.00 -10.24
C ALA A 153 -2.27 -18.19 -11.43
N GLU A 154 -2.25 -18.81 -12.61
CA GLU A 154 -1.89 -18.15 -13.87
C GLU A 154 -3.11 -17.60 -14.61
N THR A 155 -4.32 -17.94 -14.16
CA THR A 155 -5.57 -17.50 -14.77
C THR A 155 -5.78 -16.00 -14.55
N PRO A 156 -5.92 -15.19 -15.62
CA PRO A 156 -6.29 -13.80 -15.49
C PRO A 156 -7.70 -13.70 -14.89
N THR A 157 -7.85 -12.99 -13.78
CA THR A 157 -9.12 -12.82 -13.07
C THR A 157 -9.69 -11.41 -13.18
N ASN A 158 -9.09 -10.54 -13.99
CA ASN A 158 -9.59 -9.19 -14.21
C ASN A 158 -10.92 -9.22 -14.98
N PRO A 159 -12.05 -8.82 -14.38
CA PRO A 159 -13.33 -8.76 -15.08
C PRO A 159 -13.44 -7.53 -15.99
N VAL A 160 -12.57 -6.53 -15.82
CA VAL A 160 -12.58 -5.28 -16.58
C VAL A 160 -11.85 -5.49 -17.91
N GLN A 161 -12.48 -5.06 -18.99
CA GLN A 161 -11.91 -5.05 -20.34
C GLN A 161 -11.89 -3.61 -20.84
N TYR A 162 -10.84 -3.26 -21.59
CA TYR A 162 -10.68 -1.93 -22.17
C TYR A 162 -10.83 -2.03 -23.68
N ASP A 163 -11.74 -1.24 -24.24
CA ASP A 163 -11.81 -1.01 -25.67
C ASP A 163 -10.79 0.11 -25.99
N CYS A 164 -9.56 -0.26 -26.32
CA CYS A 164 -8.48 0.67 -26.70
C CYS A 164 -8.04 0.50 -28.15
#